data_AF-A0A4U2YRP8-F1
#
_entry.id   AF-A0A4U2YRP8-F1
#
_cell.length_a   1.000
_cell.length_b   1.000
_cell.length_c   1.000
_cell.angle_alpha   90.00
_cell.angle_beta   90.00
_cell.angle_gamma   90.00
#
_symmetry.space_group_name_H-M   'P 1'
#
loop_
_entity.id
_entity.type
_entity.pdbx_description
1 polymer ?
#
loop_
_entity_poly.entity_id
_entity_poly.type
_entity_poly.pdbx_seq_one_letter_code
_entity_poly.pdbx_strand_id
1 'polypeptide(L)'
;MPLQAPQTLPDTDTDTERLLGVDELFFSTTDSRGVIQQANSVFVRISGYALDELLGAPHNLVRHPEMPAGAFRLMWSWLASGRPIGTYVCNRTKDGDHYWVHAVVSPVADGFLSVRMAPREGTLETVREVYAVARAAEAVAEDRGATRREVAEVGEEALLQALREHGFDSYEEFMHDALPAEISARSRAAEAHQRPAATGEIAQVLTGTRAVDALLGELVGRLDDYQALGDELTDTSLHVLAMTAGLQGSVVAAQEASALVADKSPVLANVARVMAQPMNEAIADLEKLSPAFAHLHTDIARMRFQIALATLYNEMAAAFAAEVHDGVAPHESLSAVPLLCDAVEACVVEMSQQVQQVNADLEEVAGVVTEAAGLLEDFRRFIGQWRHLVFRHARVELGEQVRPVDEQISASWRYAEQLQQLAQRASGAIVAFDPAALRSHLVTMRVE
;
A
#
# COMPACT_ATOMS: atom_id res chain seq x y z
N MET A 1 -11.36 -24.31 -1.80
CA MET A 1 -11.39 -25.21 -2.99
C MET A 1 -10.21 -26.17 -2.92
N PRO A 2 -10.30 -27.44 -3.37
CA PRO A 2 -9.13 -28.31 -3.40
C PRO A 2 -8.10 -27.77 -4.42
N LEU A 3 -6.83 -27.69 -4.02
CA LEU A 3 -5.70 -27.40 -4.91
C LEU A 3 -5.66 -28.48 -6.01
N GLN A 4 -6.00 -28.09 -7.25
CA GLN A 4 -5.93 -28.98 -8.40
C GLN A 4 -4.46 -29.19 -8.80
N ALA A 5 -4.07 -30.43 -9.09
CA ALA A 5 -2.72 -30.76 -9.49
C ALA A 5 -2.36 -30.12 -10.85
N PRO A 6 -1.09 -29.75 -11.09
CA PRO A 6 -0.62 -29.41 -12.43
C PRO A 6 -0.88 -30.59 -13.38
N GLN A 7 -1.33 -30.31 -14.61
CA GLN A 7 -1.41 -31.35 -15.63
C GLN A 7 -0.01 -31.68 -16.18
N THR A 8 0.26 -32.97 -16.37
CA THR A 8 1.44 -33.47 -17.09
C THR A 8 1.31 -33.14 -18.57
N LEU A 9 2.17 -32.27 -19.08
CA LEU A 9 2.29 -31.87 -20.49
C LEU A 9 3.45 -32.64 -21.17
N PRO A 10 3.47 -32.75 -22.52
CA PRO A 10 4.50 -33.49 -23.26
C PRO A 10 5.94 -32.93 -23.11
N ASP A 11 6.91 -33.84 -23.21
CA ASP A 11 8.37 -33.73 -22.96
C ASP A 11 9.18 -32.82 -23.91
N THR A 12 8.57 -31.81 -24.55
CA THR A 12 9.34 -30.81 -25.31
C THR A 12 9.75 -29.69 -24.38
N ASP A 13 10.68 -29.96 -23.48
CA ASP A 13 11.12 -28.98 -22.47
C ASP A 13 12.33 -28.20 -22.97
N THR A 14 12.11 -26.99 -23.48
CA THR A 14 13.19 -26.04 -23.78
C THR A 14 13.56 -25.17 -22.58
N ASP A 15 12.76 -25.19 -21.50
CA ASP A 15 12.89 -24.41 -20.26
C ASP A 15 13.43 -22.98 -20.45
N THR A 16 13.01 -22.32 -21.54
CA THR A 16 13.47 -20.99 -21.87
C THR A 16 12.47 -19.96 -21.37
N GLU A 17 12.95 -18.96 -20.65
CA GLU A 17 12.11 -17.84 -20.20
C GLU A 17 11.73 -16.94 -21.38
N ARG A 18 10.42 -16.77 -21.60
CA ARG A 18 9.86 -15.80 -22.55
C ARG A 18 9.60 -14.48 -21.87
N LEU A 19 10.31 -13.45 -22.32
CA LEU A 19 10.09 -12.07 -21.87
C LEU A 19 8.83 -11.50 -22.53
N LEU A 20 8.03 -10.84 -21.70
CA LEU A 20 6.80 -10.17 -22.11
C LEU A 20 7.10 -8.72 -22.51
N GLY A 21 6.35 -8.20 -23.48
CA GLY A 21 6.40 -6.78 -23.80
C GLY A 21 5.83 -5.94 -22.65
N VAL A 22 6.44 -4.78 -22.38
CA VAL A 22 5.99 -3.88 -21.31
C VAL A 22 4.55 -3.43 -21.54
N ASP A 23 4.09 -3.27 -22.78
CA ASP A 23 2.72 -2.84 -23.08
C ASP A 23 1.73 -4.02 -23.23
N GLU A 24 2.17 -5.27 -23.05
CA GLU A 24 1.32 -6.45 -23.24
C GLU A 24 0.51 -6.76 -21.97
N LEU A 25 -0.81 -6.65 -22.09
CA LEU A 25 -1.76 -7.04 -21.04
C LEU A 25 -2.46 -8.35 -21.40
N PHE A 26 -2.48 -9.26 -20.44
CA PHE A 26 -3.24 -10.50 -20.52
C PHE A 26 -4.58 -10.27 -19.85
N PHE A 27 -5.64 -10.78 -20.47
CA PHE A 27 -6.96 -10.77 -19.90
C PHE A 27 -7.57 -12.16 -19.93
N SER A 28 -8.22 -12.53 -18.84
CA SER A 28 -9.13 -13.67 -18.81
C SER A 28 -10.19 -13.52 -17.75
N THR A 29 -11.34 -14.16 -17.98
CA THR A 29 -12.35 -14.39 -16.94
C THR A 29 -12.51 -15.88 -16.70
N THR A 30 -12.93 -16.26 -15.50
CA THR A 30 -13.25 -17.64 -15.15
C THR A 30 -14.57 -17.73 -14.40
N ASP A 31 -15.17 -18.92 -14.39
CA ASP A 31 -16.22 -19.24 -13.43
C ASP A 31 -15.66 -19.33 -11.99
N SER A 32 -16.54 -19.52 -11.00
CA SER A 32 -16.16 -19.67 -9.58
C SER A 32 -15.29 -20.89 -9.26
N ARG A 33 -15.12 -21.81 -10.22
CA ARG A 33 -14.24 -22.99 -10.12
C ARG A 33 -12.89 -22.78 -10.81
N GLY A 34 -12.65 -21.61 -11.41
CA GLY A 34 -11.42 -21.30 -12.15
C GLY A 34 -11.42 -21.84 -13.58
N VAL A 35 -12.58 -22.13 -14.17
CA VAL A 35 -12.72 -22.55 -15.57
C VAL A 35 -12.81 -21.31 -16.47
N ILE A 36 -11.92 -21.20 -17.45
CA ILE A 36 -11.80 -20.02 -18.32
C ILE A 36 -13.07 -19.83 -19.17
N GLN A 37 -13.61 -18.61 -19.16
CA GLN A 37 -14.77 -18.18 -19.91
C GLN A 37 -14.41 -17.20 -21.04
N GLN A 38 -13.36 -16.39 -20.85
CA GLN A 38 -12.83 -15.47 -21.85
C GLN A 38 -11.30 -15.43 -21.76
N ALA A 39 -10.64 -15.15 -22.89
CA ALA A 39 -9.21 -14.90 -22.99
C ALA A 39 -8.96 -13.91 -24.14
N ASN A 40 -7.98 -13.02 -23.99
CA ASN A 40 -7.60 -12.10 -25.08
C ASN A 40 -6.53 -12.68 -26.02
N SER A 41 -6.28 -11.95 -27.11
CA SER A 41 -5.31 -12.26 -28.17
C SER A 41 -3.88 -12.47 -27.61
N VAL A 42 -3.48 -11.66 -26.63
CA VAL A 42 -2.17 -11.76 -25.96
C VAL A 42 -2.04 -13.09 -25.22
N PHE A 43 -3.05 -13.50 -24.45
CA PHE A 43 -2.99 -14.76 -23.72
C PHE A 43 -2.90 -15.97 -24.67
N VAL A 44 -3.68 -15.97 -25.75
CA VAL A 44 -3.62 -17.01 -26.81
C VAL A 44 -2.21 -17.09 -27.39
N ARG A 45 -1.67 -15.95 -27.86
CA ARG A 45 -0.37 -15.89 -28.53
C ARG A 45 0.79 -16.34 -27.64
N ILE A 46 0.87 -15.83 -26.41
CA ILE A 46 2.01 -16.11 -25.53
C ILE A 46 1.95 -17.52 -24.96
N SER A 47 0.76 -17.98 -24.55
CA SER A 47 0.61 -19.33 -23.99
C SER A 47 0.79 -20.44 -25.03
N GLY A 48 0.58 -20.14 -26.31
CA GLY A 48 0.66 -21.11 -27.41
C GLY A 48 -0.55 -22.04 -27.50
N TYR A 49 -1.54 -21.88 -26.64
CA TYR A 49 -2.82 -22.58 -26.73
C TYR A 49 -3.77 -21.82 -27.65
N ALA A 50 -4.50 -22.55 -28.49
CA ALA A 50 -5.56 -21.96 -29.27
C ALA A 50 -6.72 -21.52 -28.35
N LEU A 51 -7.51 -20.54 -28.79
CA LEU A 51 -8.61 -20.00 -27.98
C LEU A 51 -9.62 -21.07 -27.56
N ASP A 52 -9.95 -22.01 -28.45
CA ASP A 52 -10.85 -23.14 -28.19
C ASP A 52 -10.27 -24.16 -27.19
N GLU A 53 -8.95 -24.24 -27.06
CA GLU A 53 -8.29 -25.05 -26.02
C GLU A 53 -8.31 -24.36 -24.66
N LEU A 54 -8.28 -23.02 -24.63
CA LEU A 54 -8.35 -22.23 -23.40
C LEU A 54 -9.78 -22.19 -22.86
N LEU A 55 -10.78 -21.95 -23.71
CA LEU A 55 -12.17 -21.81 -23.29
C LEU A 55 -12.70 -23.14 -22.72
N GLY A 56 -13.24 -23.08 -21.50
CA GLY A 56 -13.73 -24.27 -20.79
C GLY A 56 -12.64 -25.11 -20.11
N ALA A 57 -11.37 -24.76 -20.27
CA ALA A 57 -10.27 -25.37 -19.54
C ALA A 57 -10.07 -24.71 -18.16
N PRO A 58 -9.61 -25.46 -17.14
CA PRO A 58 -9.20 -24.86 -15.89
C PRO A 58 -7.96 -23.99 -16.09
N HIS A 59 -7.88 -22.84 -15.41
CA HIS A 59 -6.75 -21.90 -15.54
C HIS A 59 -5.40 -22.52 -15.10
N ASN A 60 -5.41 -23.61 -14.34
CA ASN A 60 -4.19 -24.35 -14.01
C ASN A 60 -3.52 -25.05 -15.21
N LEU A 61 -4.16 -25.06 -16.39
CA LEU A 61 -3.58 -25.57 -17.64
C LEU A 61 -2.20 -24.95 -17.94
N VAL A 62 -2.05 -23.66 -17.66
CA VAL A 62 -0.80 -22.92 -17.91
C VAL A 62 0.09 -22.81 -16.68
N ARG A 63 -0.24 -23.46 -15.56
CA ARG A 63 0.55 -23.34 -14.32
C ARG A 63 1.90 -24.02 -14.48
N HIS A 64 2.99 -23.31 -14.16
CA HIS A 64 4.31 -23.93 -14.07
C HIS A 64 4.40 -24.90 -12.87
N PRO A 65 4.98 -26.11 -13.01
CA PRO A 65 5.07 -27.08 -11.91
C PRO A 65 5.81 -26.57 -10.68
N GLU A 66 6.87 -25.77 -10.87
CA GLU A 66 7.68 -25.21 -9.78
C GLU A 66 7.00 -24.08 -9.00
N MET A 67 5.80 -23.62 -9.42
CA MET A 67 5.07 -22.64 -8.64
C MET A 67 4.65 -23.22 -7.27
N PRO A 68 5.02 -22.57 -6.15
CA PRO A 68 4.67 -23.05 -4.82
C PRO A 68 3.14 -23.22 -4.65
N ALA A 69 2.73 -24.34 -4.07
CA ALA A 69 1.34 -24.57 -3.71
C ALA A 69 0.83 -23.57 -2.65
N GLY A 70 1.71 -23.11 -1.76
CA GLY A 70 1.45 -22.08 -0.77
C GLY A 70 1.04 -20.73 -1.36
N ALA A 71 1.71 -20.31 -2.45
CA ALA A 71 1.36 -19.07 -3.16
C ALA A 71 -0.09 -19.12 -3.69
N PHE A 72 -0.49 -20.26 -4.29
CA PHE A 72 -1.87 -20.44 -4.74
C PHE A 72 -2.86 -20.57 -3.59
N ARG A 73 -2.48 -21.21 -2.48
CA ARG A 73 -3.33 -21.30 -1.29
C ARG A 73 -3.64 -19.90 -0.74
N LEU A 74 -2.63 -19.05 -0.63
CA LEU A 74 -2.77 -17.66 -0.26
C LEU A 74 -3.66 -16.90 -1.25
N MET A 75 -3.43 -17.06 -2.55
CA MET A 75 -4.28 -16.47 -3.58
C MET A 75 -5.76 -16.84 -3.42
N TRP A 76 -6.06 -18.12 -3.24
CA TRP A 76 -7.42 -18.59 -3.06
C TRP A 76 -8.05 -18.15 -1.74
N SER A 77 -7.27 -17.94 -0.68
CA SER A 77 -7.81 -17.45 0.59
C SER A 77 -8.30 -16.00 0.49
N TRP A 78 -7.56 -15.16 -0.25
CA TRP A 78 -7.96 -13.79 -0.57
C TRP A 78 -9.22 -13.74 -1.43
N LEU A 79 -9.22 -14.47 -2.55
CA LEU A 79 -10.37 -14.52 -3.46
C LEU A 79 -11.63 -15.06 -2.76
N ALA A 80 -11.49 -16.07 -1.90
CA ALA A 80 -12.61 -16.60 -1.11
C ALA A 80 -13.15 -15.61 -0.06
N SER A 81 -12.33 -14.63 0.35
CA SER A 81 -12.75 -13.53 1.23
C SER A 81 -13.39 -12.35 0.48
N GLY A 82 -13.59 -12.47 -0.85
CA GLY A 82 -14.14 -11.40 -1.67
C GLY A 82 -13.16 -10.26 -1.93
N ARG A 83 -11.86 -10.47 -1.68
CA ARG A 83 -10.82 -9.45 -1.84
C ARG A 83 -10.01 -9.67 -3.13
N PRO A 84 -9.64 -8.60 -3.85
CA PRO A 84 -8.69 -8.69 -4.95
C PRO A 84 -7.30 -9.07 -4.44
N ILE A 85 -6.47 -9.64 -5.31
CA ILE A 85 -5.09 -10.00 -4.99
C ILE A 85 -4.14 -9.73 -6.16
N GLY A 86 -3.00 -9.10 -5.87
CA GLY A 86 -1.83 -9.05 -6.75
C GLY A 86 -0.88 -10.20 -6.43
N THR A 87 -0.47 -10.97 -7.44
CA THR A 87 0.42 -12.11 -7.23
C THR A 87 1.28 -12.38 -8.44
N TYR A 88 2.51 -12.84 -8.20
CA TYR A 88 3.42 -13.21 -9.26
C TYR A 88 3.24 -14.68 -9.60
N VAL A 89 3.10 -14.97 -10.89
CA VAL A 89 2.84 -16.33 -11.38
C VAL A 89 3.78 -16.65 -12.52
N CYS A 90 4.54 -17.73 -12.37
CA CYS A 90 5.22 -18.38 -13.47
C CYS A 90 4.24 -19.33 -14.17
N ASN A 91 4.07 -19.14 -15.47
CA ASN A 91 3.24 -19.97 -16.32
C ASN A 91 4.11 -20.72 -17.32
N ARG A 92 3.65 -21.91 -17.74
CA ARG A 92 4.27 -22.72 -18.78
C ARG A 92 3.44 -22.66 -20.06
N THR A 93 4.09 -22.45 -21.19
CA THR A 93 3.48 -22.45 -22.52
C THR A 93 3.21 -23.88 -22.99
N LYS A 94 2.43 -24.02 -24.06
CA LYS A 94 2.11 -25.33 -24.66
C LYS A 94 3.34 -26.10 -25.14
N ASP A 95 4.37 -25.37 -25.57
CA ASP A 95 5.62 -25.91 -26.12
C ASP A 95 6.74 -26.03 -25.08
N GLY A 96 6.45 -25.85 -23.79
CA GLY A 96 7.36 -26.17 -22.69
C GLY A 96 8.16 -25.00 -22.12
N ASP A 97 8.23 -23.87 -22.82
CA ASP A 97 8.81 -22.63 -22.28
C ASP A 97 8.01 -22.08 -21.09
N HIS A 98 8.56 -21.09 -20.38
CA HIS A 98 7.88 -20.46 -19.26
C HIS A 98 7.91 -18.93 -19.34
N TYR A 99 6.98 -18.26 -18.67
CA TYR A 99 6.91 -16.80 -18.59
C TYR A 99 6.36 -16.35 -17.24
N TRP A 100 6.89 -15.25 -16.73
CA TRP A 100 6.42 -14.63 -15.50
C TRP A 100 5.43 -13.52 -15.78
N VAL A 101 4.37 -13.46 -14.96
CA VAL A 101 3.43 -12.35 -14.93
C VAL A 101 3.25 -11.84 -13.51
N HIS A 102 3.04 -10.54 -13.36
CA HIS A 102 2.32 -10.01 -12.21
C HIS A 102 0.83 -10.03 -12.55
N ALA A 103 0.07 -10.88 -11.86
CA ALA A 103 -1.34 -11.11 -12.07
C ALA A 103 -2.15 -10.41 -10.97
N VAL A 104 -3.10 -9.58 -11.40
CA VAL A 104 -4.16 -9.09 -10.53
C VAL A 104 -5.40 -9.93 -10.78
N VAL A 105 -6.00 -10.45 -9.70
CA VAL A 105 -7.23 -11.26 -9.76
C VAL A 105 -8.27 -10.64 -8.83
N SER A 106 -9.47 -10.37 -9.36
CA SER A 106 -10.61 -9.82 -8.62
C SER A 106 -11.81 -10.75 -8.68
N PRO A 107 -12.52 -10.96 -7.56
CA PRO A 107 -13.84 -11.56 -7.56
C PRO A 107 -14.84 -10.72 -8.34
N VAL A 108 -15.65 -11.37 -9.17
CA VAL A 108 -16.78 -10.77 -9.90
C VAL A 108 -18.01 -11.66 -9.72
N ALA A 109 -19.21 -11.18 -10.10
CA ALA A 109 -20.48 -11.85 -9.78
C ALA A 109 -20.51 -13.37 -10.08
N ASP A 110 -19.99 -13.78 -11.23
CA ASP A 110 -20.03 -15.18 -11.69
C ASP A 110 -18.66 -15.88 -11.68
N GLY A 111 -17.66 -15.31 -11.00
CA GLY A 111 -16.34 -15.94 -10.86
C GLY A 111 -15.21 -14.94 -10.64
N PHE A 112 -14.21 -14.95 -11.52
CA PHE A 112 -13.00 -14.14 -11.36
C PHE A 112 -12.60 -13.44 -12.66
N LEU A 113 -12.14 -12.19 -12.51
CA LEU A 113 -11.49 -11.40 -13.54
C LEU A 113 -9.99 -11.39 -13.26
N SER A 114 -9.15 -11.65 -14.26
CA SER A 114 -7.70 -11.47 -14.14
C SER A 114 -7.14 -10.61 -15.26
N VAL A 115 -6.39 -9.58 -14.87
CA VAL A 115 -5.52 -8.79 -15.75
C VAL A 115 -4.08 -9.02 -15.31
N ARG A 116 -3.17 -9.25 -16.25
CA ARG A 116 -1.78 -9.62 -15.95
C ARG A 116 -0.84 -8.85 -16.84
N MET A 117 0.34 -8.56 -16.31
CA MET A 117 1.35 -7.74 -16.94
C MET A 117 2.74 -8.33 -16.76
N ALA A 118 3.67 -7.86 -17.57
CA ALA A 118 5.09 -8.13 -17.37
C ALA A 118 5.53 -7.63 -15.98
N PRO A 119 6.20 -8.46 -15.16
CA PRO A 119 6.76 -8.02 -13.89
C PRO A 119 8.05 -7.24 -14.09
N ARG A 120 8.36 -6.31 -13.19
CA ARG A 120 9.65 -5.60 -13.16
C ARG A 120 10.76 -6.47 -12.59
N GLU A 121 11.97 -6.34 -13.14
CA GLU A 121 13.14 -7.15 -12.74
C GLU A 121 13.40 -7.12 -11.23
N GLY A 122 13.38 -5.94 -10.60
CA GLY A 122 13.71 -5.82 -9.16
C GLY A 122 12.72 -6.49 -8.20
N THR A 123 11.40 -6.42 -8.45
CA THR A 123 10.42 -7.07 -7.56
C THR A 123 10.35 -8.57 -7.85
N LEU A 124 10.53 -8.96 -9.12
CA LEU A 124 10.54 -10.36 -9.53
C LEU A 124 11.70 -11.15 -8.90
N GLU A 125 12.86 -10.54 -8.74
CA GLU A 125 14.02 -11.15 -8.07
C GLU A 125 13.68 -11.57 -6.63
N THR A 126 13.13 -10.65 -5.83
CA THR A 126 12.64 -10.94 -4.47
C THR A 126 11.61 -12.07 -4.47
N VAL A 127 10.66 -12.05 -5.41
CA VAL A 127 9.64 -13.10 -5.54
C VAL A 127 10.27 -14.46 -5.82
N ARG A 128 11.26 -14.53 -6.71
CA ARG A 128 11.95 -15.78 -7.05
C ARG A 128 12.66 -16.37 -5.84
N GLU A 129 13.32 -15.53 -5.05
CA GLU A 129 13.99 -15.95 -3.81
C GLU A 129 12.97 -16.49 -2.78
N VAL A 130 11.89 -15.75 -2.53
CA VAL A 130 10.80 -16.15 -1.63
C VAL A 130 10.15 -17.46 -2.08
N TYR A 131 9.87 -17.60 -3.38
CA TYR A 131 9.23 -18.80 -3.93
C TYR A 131 10.16 -20.01 -3.89
N ALA A 132 11.47 -19.82 -4.08
CA ALA A 132 12.44 -20.90 -3.94
C ALA A 132 12.47 -21.46 -2.50
N VAL A 133 12.39 -20.59 -1.48
CA VAL A 133 12.29 -21.00 -0.07
C VAL A 133 11.01 -21.80 0.18
N ALA A 134 9.87 -21.30 -0.31
CA ALA A 134 8.60 -22.00 -0.19
C ALA A 134 8.60 -23.37 -0.87
N ARG A 135 9.13 -23.46 -2.11
CA ARG A 135 9.20 -24.70 -2.88
C ARG A 135 10.15 -25.72 -2.26
N ALA A 136 11.25 -25.28 -1.65
CA ALA A 136 12.14 -26.16 -0.89
C ALA A 136 11.45 -26.75 0.34
N ALA A 137 10.70 -25.93 1.09
CA ALA A 137 9.93 -26.40 2.25
C ALA A 137 8.83 -27.40 1.84
N GLU A 138 8.14 -27.12 0.72
CA GLU A 138 7.14 -28.01 0.13
C GLU A 138 7.73 -29.37 -0.28
N ALA A 139 8.90 -29.37 -0.94
CA ALA A 139 9.58 -30.61 -1.34
C ALA A 139 9.93 -31.49 -0.13
N VAL A 140 10.39 -30.90 0.98
CA VAL A 140 10.65 -31.63 2.23
C VAL A 140 9.37 -32.22 2.83
N ALA A 141 8.24 -31.51 2.73
CA ALA A 141 6.95 -32.04 3.18
C ALA A 141 6.47 -33.19 2.30
N GLU A 142 6.62 -33.06 0.98
CA GLU A 142 6.29 -34.11 -0.01
C GLU A 142 7.11 -35.38 0.23
N ASP A 143 8.42 -35.27 0.46
CA ASP A 143 9.31 -36.40 0.76
C ASP A 143 8.92 -37.14 2.05
N ARG A 144 8.25 -36.45 2.98
CA ARG A 144 7.72 -37.03 4.22
C ARG A 144 6.33 -37.65 4.04
N GLY A 145 5.78 -37.64 2.83
CA GLY A 145 4.46 -38.18 2.51
C GLY A 145 3.30 -37.29 2.95
N ALA A 146 3.54 -35.97 3.12
CA ALA A 146 2.48 -35.03 3.46
C ALA A 146 1.40 -34.95 2.36
N THR A 147 0.17 -34.69 2.78
CA THR A 147 -0.94 -34.46 1.86
C THR A 147 -0.76 -33.13 1.13
N ARG A 148 -1.42 -32.96 -0.03
CA ARG A 148 -1.38 -31.71 -0.80
C ARG A 148 -1.76 -30.47 0.01
N ARG A 149 -2.66 -30.63 0.97
CA ARG A 149 -3.09 -29.54 1.84
C ARG A 149 -1.98 -29.13 2.79
N GLU A 150 -1.35 -30.11 3.43
CA GLU A 150 -0.24 -29.88 4.36
C GLU A 150 0.98 -29.28 3.64
N VAL A 151 1.29 -29.77 2.43
CA VAL A 151 2.33 -29.20 1.57
C VAL A 151 2.06 -27.71 1.33
N ALA A 152 0.84 -27.35 0.91
CA ALA A 152 0.50 -25.96 0.68
C ALA A 152 0.48 -25.09 1.96
N GLU A 153 0.12 -25.66 3.11
CA GLU A 153 0.18 -24.97 4.40
C GLU A 153 1.64 -24.66 4.79
N VAL A 154 2.54 -25.63 4.63
CA VAL A 154 3.99 -25.44 4.85
C VAL A 154 4.58 -24.43 3.87
N GLY A 155 4.19 -24.50 2.59
CA GLY A 155 4.64 -23.56 1.58
C GLY A 155 4.17 -22.13 1.84
N GLU A 156 2.93 -21.94 2.28
CA GLU A 156 2.40 -20.61 2.65
C GLU A 156 3.16 -20.04 3.86
N GLU A 157 3.39 -20.85 4.89
CA GLU A 157 4.15 -20.42 6.08
C GLU A 157 5.58 -20.01 5.73
N ALA A 158 6.28 -20.82 4.92
CA ALA A 158 7.63 -20.55 4.45
C ALA A 158 7.69 -19.29 3.57
N LEU A 159 6.72 -19.10 2.68
CA LEU A 159 6.59 -17.90 1.84
C LEU A 159 6.44 -16.65 2.71
N LEU A 160 5.52 -16.66 3.68
CA LEU A 160 5.27 -15.51 4.55
C LEU A 160 6.48 -15.21 5.45
N GLN A 161 7.21 -16.25 5.88
CA GLN A 161 8.44 -16.08 6.63
C GLN A 161 9.55 -15.44 5.78
N ALA A 162 9.74 -15.91 4.55
CA ALA A 162 10.73 -15.33 3.64
C ALA A 162 10.40 -13.86 3.29
N LEU A 163 9.11 -13.51 3.12
CA LEU A 163 8.71 -12.11 2.94
C LEU A 163 9.08 -11.21 4.13
N ARG A 164 8.93 -11.71 5.37
CA ARG A 164 9.38 -10.97 6.57
C ARG A 164 10.88 -10.72 6.58
N GLU A 165 11.67 -11.67 6.07
CA GLU A 165 13.12 -11.52 5.94
C GLU A 165 13.50 -10.47 4.87
N HIS A 166 12.60 -10.22 3.91
CA HIS A 166 12.70 -9.12 2.95
C HIS A 166 12.05 -7.80 3.41
N GLY A 167 11.59 -7.73 4.68
CA GLY A 167 11.06 -6.51 5.28
C GLY A 167 9.56 -6.27 5.10
N PHE A 168 8.79 -7.29 4.71
CA PHE A 168 7.32 -7.20 4.65
C PHE A 168 6.69 -8.02 5.79
N ASP A 169 5.95 -7.38 6.68
CA ASP A 169 5.30 -8.05 7.81
C ASP A 169 4.16 -8.99 7.37
N SER A 170 3.58 -8.72 6.20
CA SER A 170 2.50 -9.51 5.62
C SER A 170 2.51 -9.52 4.09
N TYR A 171 1.78 -10.46 3.50
CA TYR A 171 1.55 -10.46 2.04
C TYR A 171 0.69 -9.26 1.59
N GLU A 172 -0.21 -8.75 2.43
CA GLU A 172 -1.00 -7.54 2.13
C GLU A 172 -0.08 -6.34 1.91
N GLU A 173 0.88 -6.14 2.82
CA GLU A 173 1.89 -5.08 2.72
C GLU A 173 2.76 -5.25 1.46
N PHE A 174 3.24 -6.48 1.19
CA PHE A 174 3.98 -6.77 -0.04
C PHE A 174 3.18 -6.39 -1.30
N MET A 175 1.88 -6.70 -1.36
CA MET A 175 1.04 -6.33 -2.49
C MET A 175 0.83 -4.82 -2.62
N HIS A 176 0.65 -4.13 -1.49
CA HIS A 176 0.46 -2.69 -1.45
C HIS A 176 1.70 -1.93 -1.94
N ASP A 177 2.89 -2.49 -1.79
CA ASP A 177 4.12 -1.99 -2.40
C ASP A 177 4.26 -2.41 -3.87
N ALA A 178 4.11 -3.72 -4.13
CA ALA A 178 4.42 -4.31 -5.42
C ALA A 178 3.52 -3.80 -6.56
N LEU A 179 2.19 -3.76 -6.38
CA LEU A 179 1.30 -3.40 -7.49
C LEU A 179 1.47 -1.93 -7.92
N PRO A 180 1.46 -0.92 -7.02
CA PRO A 180 1.72 0.46 -7.43
C PRO A 180 3.10 0.64 -8.09
N ALA A 181 4.12 -0.07 -7.62
CA ALA A 181 5.45 -0.03 -8.23
C ALA A 181 5.44 -0.59 -9.67
N GLU A 182 4.72 -1.68 -9.91
CA GLU A 182 4.58 -2.27 -11.24
C GLU A 182 3.82 -1.33 -12.19
N ILE A 183 2.70 -0.74 -11.76
CA ILE A 183 1.96 0.24 -12.56
C ILE A 183 2.81 1.47 -12.88
N SER A 184 3.57 1.98 -11.90
CA SER A 184 4.47 3.12 -12.10
C SER A 184 5.59 2.81 -13.11
N ALA A 185 6.11 1.59 -13.13
CA ALA A 185 7.12 1.17 -14.11
C ALA A 185 6.58 1.14 -15.55
N ARG A 186 5.26 1.07 -15.74
CA ARG A 186 4.57 0.99 -17.04
C ARG A 186 4.23 2.35 -17.66
N SER A 187 4.68 3.47 -17.09
CA SER A 187 4.27 4.89 -17.31
C SER A 187 4.15 5.45 -18.76
N ARG A 188 4.18 4.65 -19.82
CA ARG A 188 3.89 5.06 -21.21
C ARG A 188 2.81 4.21 -21.93
N ALA A 189 2.22 3.21 -21.28
CA ALA A 189 1.20 2.36 -21.90
C ALA A 189 -0.11 3.11 -22.21
N ALA A 190 -0.52 4.09 -21.39
CA ALA A 190 -1.70 4.92 -21.65
C ALA A 190 -1.61 5.76 -22.94
N GLU A 191 -0.39 6.15 -23.34
CA GLU A 191 -0.15 6.79 -24.65
C GLU A 191 -0.27 5.79 -25.80
N ALA A 192 0.12 4.53 -25.57
CA ALA A 192 0.12 3.48 -26.60
C ALA A 192 -1.30 3.16 -27.12
N HIS A 193 -2.34 3.38 -26.31
CA HIS A 193 -3.73 3.11 -26.67
C HIS A 193 -4.47 4.30 -27.30
N GLN A 194 -3.82 5.45 -27.51
CA GLN A 194 -4.47 6.59 -28.13
C GLN A 194 -4.82 6.33 -29.60
N ARG A 195 -6.10 6.47 -29.96
CA ARG A 195 -6.57 6.45 -31.36
C ARG A 195 -7.44 7.68 -31.65
N PRO A 196 -6.84 8.83 -32.03
CA PRO A 196 -7.57 10.08 -32.28
C PRO A 196 -8.60 9.97 -33.42
N ALA A 197 -8.41 9.02 -34.33
CA ALA A 197 -9.31 8.74 -35.45
C ALA A 197 -10.43 7.74 -35.12
N ALA A 198 -10.49 7.21 -33.90
CA ALA A 198 -11.57 6.32 -33.49
C ALA A 198 -12.92 7.06 -33.53
N THR A 199 -13.99 6.33 -33.85
CA THR A 199 -15.36 6.86 -33.87
C THR A 199 -16.31 5.91 -33.15
N GLY A 200 -17.54 6.37 -32.87
CA GLY A 200 -18.57 5.56 -32.21
C GLY A 200 -18.18 5.10 -30.81
N GLU A 201 -18.53 3.85 -30.49
CA GLU A 201 -18.34 3.22 -29.18
C GLU A 201 -16.87 3.14 -28.78
N ILE A 202 -15.98 2.80 -29.72
CA ILE A 202 -14.53 2.78 -29.50
C ILE A 202 -14.02 4.14 -29.02
N ALA A 203 -14.47 5.23 -29.65
CA ALA A 203 -14.07 6.58 -29.26
C ALA A 203 -14.61 6.95 -27.86
N GLN A 204 -15.79 6.47 -27.50
CA GLN A 204 -16.38 6.67 -26.17
C GLN A 204 -15.54 5.96 -25.10
N VAL A 205 -15.19 4.69 -25.31
CA VAL A 205 -14.31 3.94 -24.39
C VAL A 205 -12.96 4.62 -24.24
N LEU A 206 -12.30 4.96 -25.34
CA LEU A 206 -10.97 5.60 -25.31
C LEU A 206 -11.00 7.01 -24.68
N THR A 207 -12.11 7.74 -24.81
CA THR A 207 -12.26 9.06 -24.17
C THR A 207 -12.56 8.93 -22.68
N GLY A 208 -13.43 7.99 -22.30
CA GLY A 208 -13.75 7.72 -20.90
C GLY A 208 -12.52 7.23 -20.13
N THR A 209 -11.76 6.28 -20.69
CA THR A 209 -10.53 5.77 -20.06
C THR A 209 -9.53 6.89 -19.79
N ARG A 210 -9.27 7.79 -20.75
CA ARG A 210 -8.41 8.97 -20.53
C ARG A 210 -8.91 9.90 -19.41
N ALA A 211 -10.23 10.08 -19.31
CA ALA A 211 -10.80 10.91 -18.25
C ALA A 211 -10.66 10.25 -16.87
N VAL A 212 -10.88 8.93 -16.80
CA VAL A 212 -10.64 8.14 -15.58
C VAL A 212 -9.16 8.20 -15.18
N ASP A 213 -8.23 8.02 -16.12
CA ASP A 213 -6.78 8.11 -15.84
C ASP A 213 -6.37 9.47 -15.30
N ALA A 214 -6.93 10.57 -15.84
CA ALA A 214 -6.65 11.91 -15.36
C ALA A 214 -7.11 12.10 -13.89
N LEU A 215 -8.29 11.60 -13.55
CA LEU A 215 -8.84 11.67 -12.18
C LEU A 215 -8.04 10.79 -11.21
N LEU A 216 -7.68 9.57 -11.62
CA LEU A 216 -6.84 8.67 -10.82
C LEU A 216 -5.43 9.27 -10.62
N GLY A 217 -4.86 9.90 -11.65
CA GLY A 217 -3.57 10.58 -11.58
C GLY A 217 -3.56 11.76 -10.60
N GLU A 218 -4.65 12.54 -10.55
CA GLU A 218 -4.81 13.60 -9.54
C GLU A 218 -4.80 13.01 -8.12
N LEU A 219 -5.49 11.89 -7.89
CA LEU A 219 -5.46 11.20 -6.60
C LEU A 219 -4.07 10.70 -6.22
N VAL A 220 -3.31 10.10 -7.15
CA VAL A 220 -1.93 9.67 -6.89
C VAL A 220 -1.06 10.84 -6.46
N GLY A 221 -1.10 11.96 -7.19
CA GLY A 221 -0.29 13.13 -6.84
C GLY A 221 -0.60 13.66 -5.43
N ARG A 222 -1.86 13.60 -5.00
CA ARG A 222 -2.26 13.97 -3.64
C ARG A 222 -1.78 12.99 -2.58
N LEU A 223 -1.78 11.70 -2.90
CA LEU A 223 -1.23 10.67 -2.01
C LEU A 223 0.28 10.79 -1.86
N ASP A 224 0.99 11.26 -2.88
CA ASP A 224 2.41 11.59 -2.79
C ASP A 224 2.62 12.76 -1.81
N ASP A 225 1.79 13.80 -1.89
CA ASP A 225 1.83 14.92 -0.94
C ASP A 225 1.55 14.46 0.50
N TYR A 226 0.57 13.56 0.70
CA TYR A 226 0.24 13.00 2.01
C TYR A 226 1.35 12.13 2.56
N GLN A 227 1.96 11.28 1.74
CA GLN A 227 3.07 10.44 2.17
C GLN A 227 4.28 11.29 2.56
N ALA A 228 4.65 12.28 1.73
CA ALA A 228 5.74 13.20 2.05
C ALA A 228 5.49 13.94 3.37
N LEU A 229 4.24 14.37 3.62
CA LEU A 229 3.86 14.99 4.88
C LEU A 229 3.91 14.02 6.07
N GLY A 230 3.43 12.79 5.88
CA GLY A 230 3.47 11.72 6.88
C GLY A 230 4.91 11.35 7.27
N ASP A 231 5.81 11.26 6.29
CA ASP A 231 7.24 10.99 6.51
C ASP A 231 7.89 12.14 7.29
N GLU A 232 7.61 13.40 6.92
CA GLU A 232 8.11 14.60 7.60
C GLU A 232 7.58 14.69 9.05
N LEU A 233 6.31 14.35 9.26
CA LEU A 233 5.66 14.29 10.58
C LEU A 233 6.25 13.16 11.45
N THR A 234 6.50 11.99 10.87
CA THR A 234 7.09 10.83 11.56
C THR A 234 8.51 11.15 12.02
N ASP A 235 9.35 11.67 11.13
CA ASP A 235 10.72 12.08 11.47
C ASP A 235 10.72 13.16 12.56
N THR A 236 9.88 14.19 12.41
CA THR A 236 9.77 15.27 13.41
C THR A 236 9.27 14.74 14.76
N SER A 237 8.32 13.81 14.77
CA SER A 237 7.80 13.21 16.00
C SER A 237 8.85 12.36 16.73
N LEU A 238 9.63 11.56 16.02
CA LEU A 238 10.76 10.81 16.60
C LEU A 238 11.77 11.74 17.26
N HIS A 239 12.08 12.87 16.62
CA HIS A 239 12.91 13.90 17.22
C HIS A 239 12.26 14.45 18.49
N VAL A 240 10.98 14.85 18.45
CA VAL A 240 10.26 15.42 19.61
C VAL A 240 10.21 14.43 20.78
N LEU A 241 10.00 13.14 20.53
CA LEU A 241 10.04 12.09 21.56
C LEU A 241 11.44 11.94 22.18
N ALA A 242 12.50 11.99 21.39
CA ALA A 242 13.86 12.00 21.92
C ALA A 242 14.12 13.25 22.79
N MET A 243 13.48 14.39 22.46
CA MET A 243 13.58 15.62 23.23
C MET A 243 12.78 15.58 24.53
N THR A 244 11.60 14.98 24.54
CA THR A 244 10.77 14.91 25.75
C THR A 244 11.42 14.05 26.83
N ALA A 245 12.14 12.98 26.47
CA ALA A 245 13.00 12.25 27.39
C ALA A 245 14.03 13.17 28.07
N GLY A 246 14.55 14.14 27.31
CA GLY A 246 15.41 15.19 27.84
C GLY A 246 14.69 16.17 28.78
N LEU A 247 13.54 16.71 28.35
CA LEU A 247 12.75 17.64 29.16
C LEU A 247 12.27 17.01 30.48
N GLN A 248 11.98 15.71 30.50
CA GLN A 248 11.70 14.96 31.72
C GLN A 248 12.90 14.96 32.67
N GLY A 249 14.12 14.77 32.15
CA GLY A 249 15.36 14.95 32.91
C GLY A 249 15.49 16.36 33.52
N SER A 250 15.09 17.40 32.77
CA SER A 250 15.05 18.78 33.27
C SER A 250 14.03 18.99 34.39
N VAL A 251 12.86 18.34 34.33
CA VAL A 251 11.87 18.36 35.43
C VAL A 251 12.44 17.73 36.69
N VAL A 252 13.05 16.55 36.56
CA VAL A 252 13.69 15.85 37.69
C VAL A 252 14.80 16.71 38.29
N ALA A 253 15.69 17.25 37.46
CA ALA A 253 16.77 18.12 37.91
C ALA A 253 16.25 19.37 38.66
N ALA A 254 15.19 20.00 38.15
CA ALA A 254 14.57 21.16 38.81
C ALA A 254 13.89 20.79 40.13
N GLN A 255 13.29 19.60 40.25
CA GLN A 255 12.74 19.09 41.50
C GLN A 255 13.83 18.82 42.54
N GLU A 256 14.90 18.13 42.15
CA GLU A 256 16.07 17.87 43.00
C GLU A 256 16.73 19.17 43.47
N ALA A 257 16.96 20.12 42.55
CA ALA A 257 17.50 21.43 42.87
C ALA A 257 16.60 22.21 43.85
N SER A 258 15.28 22.16 43.65
CA SER A 258 14.32 22.83 44.53
C SER A 258 14.27 22.21 45.93
N ALA A 259 14.51 20.90 46.05
CA ALA A 259 14.57 20.21 47.33
C ALA A 259 15.73 20.70 48.21
N LEU A 260 16.87 21.07 47.61
CA LEU A 260 18.05 21.59 48.33
C LEU A 260 17.78 22.89 49.10
N VAL A 261 16.78 23.66 48.67
CA VAL A 261 16.42 24.96 49.26
C VAL A 261 14.99 25.00 49.80
N ALA A 262 14.35 23.84 49.98
CA ALA A 262 12.95 23.73 50.35
C ALA A 262 12.61 24.48 51.66
N ASP A 263 13.52 24.47 52.64
CA ASP A 263 13.35 25.16 53.92
C ASP A 263 13.37 26.69 53.79
N LYS A 264 14.10 27.22 52.80
CA LYS A 264 14.26 28.66 52.57
C LYS A 264 13.26 29.22 51.57
N SER A 265 12.85 28.42 50.59
CA SER A 265 11.99 28.86 49.49
C SER A 265 11.05 27.72 49.05
N PRO A 266 10.03 27.40 49.84
CA PRO A 266 9.08 26.29 49.54
C PRO A 266 8.29 26.52 48.24
N VAL A 267 8.20 27.77 47.79
CA VAL A 267 7.61 28.14 46.49
C VAL A 267 8.35 27.48 45.32
N LEU A 268 9.68 27.31 45.37
CA LEU A 268 10.43 26.63 44.32
C LEU A 268 10.03 25.17 44.17
N ALA A 269 9.91 24.45 45.29
CA ALA A 269 9.49 23.05 45.32
C ALA A 269 8.05 22.89 44.80
N ASN A 270 7.15 23.81 45.12
CA ASN A 270 5.78 23.79 44.61
C ASN A 270 5.71 23.98 43.09
N VAL A 271 6.43 24.96 42.54
CA VAL A 271 6.45 25.18 41.08
C VAL A 271 7.09 24.00 40.36
N ALA A 272 8.20 23.46 40.87
CA ALA A 272 8.87 22.31 40.27
C ALA A 272 8.03 21.02 40.31
N ARG A 273 7.17 20.87 41.32
CA ARG A 273 6.21 19.75 41.39
C ARG A 273 5.07 19.92 40.39
N VAL A 274 4.48 21.13 40.31
CA VAL A 274 3.32 21.38 39.45
C VAL A 274 3.66 21.27 37.97
N MET A 275 4.87 21.67 37.56
CA MET A 275 5.27 21.61 36.16
C MET A 275 5.51 20.19 35.62
N ALA A 276 5.59 19.18 36.48
CA ALA A 276 5.74 17.78 36.05
C ALA A 276 4.48 17.23 35.36
N GLN A 277 3.30 17.68 35.79
CA GLN A 277 2.03 17.19 35.23
C GLN A 277 1.87 17.53 33.74
N PRO A 278 1.92 18.81 33.29
CA PRO A 278 1.77 19.12 31.87
C PRO A 278 2.88 18.49 31.01
N MET A 279 4.07 18.25 31.57
CA MET A 279 5.13 17.54 30.86
C MET A 279 4.81 16.06 30.63
N ASN A 280 4.30 15.37 31.66
CA ASN A 280 3.90 13.97 31.55
C ASN A 280 2.70 13.78 30.61
N GLU A 281 1.74 14.71 30.66
CA GLU A 281 0.60 14.72 29.73
C GLU A 281 1.07 14.95 28.29
N ALA A 282 1.99 15.91 28.06
CA ALA A 282 2.55 16.15 26.73
C ALA A 282 3.29 14.94 26.17
N ILE A 283 4.06 14.22 27.00
CA ILE A 283 4.72 12.95 26.61
C ILE A 283 3.68 11.92 26.18
N ALA A 284 2.66 11.71 27.01
CA ALA A 284 1.63 10.73 26.73
C ALA A 284 0.87 11.04 25.42
N ASP A 285 0.65 12.31 25.09
CA ASP A 285 0.03 12.70 23.82
C ASP A 285 0.98 12.48 22.64
N LEU A 286 2.25 12.84 22.76
CA LEU A 286 3.24 12.62 21.70
C LEU A 286 3.48 11.13 21.41
N GLU A 287 3.40 10.27 22.43
CA GLU A 287 3.49 8.82 22.26
C GLU A 287 2.32 8.25 21.42
N LYS A 288 1.16 8.92 21.38
CA LYS A 288 0.03 8.52 20.52
C LYS A 288 0.28 8.78 19.04
N LEU A 289 1.23 9.65 18.69
CA LEU A 289 1.50 10.00 17.29
C LEU A 289 2.10 8.83 16.51
N SER A 290 2.96 8.02 17.12
CA SER A 290 3.59 6.88 16.44
C SER A 290 2.58 5.86 15.89
N PRO A 291 1.61 5.34 16.68
CA PRO A 291 0.59 4.44 16.14
C PRO A 291 -0.33 5.15 15.14
N ALA A 292 -0.66 6.43 15.33
CA ALA A 292 -1.47 7.20 14.39
C ALA A 292 -0.79 7.32 13.00
N PHE A 293 0.52 7.56 12.95
CA PHE A 293 1.28 7.58 11.69
C PHE A 293 1.35 6.21 11.03
N ALA A 294 1.52 5.13 11.81
CA ALA A 294 1.52 3.78 11.26
C ALA A 294 0.18 3.43 10.60
N HIS A 295 -0.94 3.84 11.20
CA HIS A 295 -2.27 3.68 10.60
C HIS A 295 -2.40 4.50 9.31
N LEU A 296 -2.04 5.79 9.34
CA LEU A 296 -2.08 6.66 8.17
C LEU A 296 -1.25 6.10 7.00
N HIS A 297 -0.03 5.61 7.28
CA HIS A 297 0.82 4.99 6.26
C HIS A 297 0.16 3.75 5.64
N THR A 298 -0.44 2.91 6.48
CA THR A 298 -1.16 1.70 6.04
C THR A 298 -2.34 2.05 5.13
N ASP A 299 -3.13 3.06 5.49
CA ASP A 299 -4.29 3.48 4.71
C ASP A 299 -3.90 4.16 3.40
N ILE A 300 -2.82 4.95 3.38
CA ILE A 300 -2.24 5.48 2.15
C ILE A 300 -1.78 4.35 1.22
N ALA A 301 -1.06 3.35 1.75
CA ALA A 301 -0.58 2.21 0.97
C ALA A 301 -1.75 1.41 0.37
N ARG A 302 -2.80 1.18 1.17
CA ARG A 302 -4.04 0.54 0.69
C ARG A 302 -4.73 1.34 -0.41
N MET A 303 -4.78 2.66 -0.29
CA MET A 303 -5.39 3.52 -1.32
C MET A 303 -4.59 3.51 -2.61
N ARG A 304 -3.24 3.56 -2.53
CA ARG A 304 -2.36 3.39 -3.69
C ARG A 304 -2.62 2.07 -4.41
N PHE A 305 -2.79 0.99 -3.66
CA PHE A 305 -3.15 -0.31 -4.21
C PHE A 305 -4.49 -0.27 -4.97
N GLN A 306 -5.55 0.33 -4.39
CA GLN A 306 -6.84 0.46 -5.05
C GLN A 306 -6.78 1.31 -6.33
N ILE A 307 -6.01 2.40 -6.31
CA ILE A 307 -5.78 3.22 -7.50
C ILE A 307 -5.05 2.41 -8.57
N ALA A 308 -4.01 1.67 -8.18
CA ALA A 308 -3.24 0.84 -9.11
C ALA A 308 -4.10 -0.28 -9.75
N LEU A 309 -5.02 -0.90 -8.98
CA LEU A 309 -6.03 -1.81 -9.52
C LEU A 309 -6.92 -1.13 -10.56
N ALA A 310 -7.50 0.01 -10.20
CA ALA A 310 -8.38 0.78 -11.08
C ALA A 310 -7.67 1.20 -12.36
N THR A 311 -6.42 1.68 -12.27
CA THR A 311 -5.59 2.04 -13.42
C THR A 311 -5.37 0.84 -14.34
N LEU A 312 -5.02 -0.33 -13.79
CA LEU A 312 -4.79 -1.53 -14.60
C LEU A 312 -6.05 -1.99 -15.34
N TYR A 313 -7.22 -1.98 -14.68
CA TYR A 313 -8.48 -2.34 -15.33
C TYR A 313 -8.90 -1.33 -16.40
N ASN A 314 -8.68 -0.04 -16.13
CA ASN A 314 -8.95 1.03 -17.08
C ASN A 314 -8.01 0.95 -18.31
N GLU A 315 -6.73 0.63 -18.10
CA GLU A 315 -5.75 0.38 -19.16
C GLU A 315 -6.17 -0.81 -20.03
N MET A 316 -6.61 -1.92 -19.42
CA MET A 316 -7.10 -3.07 -20.18
C MET A 316 -8.34 -2.74 -21.02
N ALA A 317 -9.23 -1.88 -20.54
CA ALA A 317 -10.39 -1.42 -21.32
C ALA A 317 -9.94 -0.57 -22.53
N ALA A 318 -8.94 0.30 -22.34
CA ALA A 318 -8.33 1.06 -23.42
C ALA A 318 -7.64 0.13 -24.44
N ALA A 319 -6.95 -0.90 -23.97
CA ALA A 319 -6.29 -1.89 -24.81
C ALA A 319 -7.28 -2.64 -25.70
N PHE A 320 -8.41 -3.10 -25.16
CA PHE A 320 -9.47 -3.72 -25.97
C PHE A 320 -10.00 -2.78 -27.05
N ALA A 321 -10.30 -1.52 -26.70
CA ALA A 321 -10.79 -0.55 -27.67
C ALA A 321 -9.75 -0.25 -28.77
N ALA A 322 -8.47 -0.14 -28.41
CA ALA A 322 -7.39 0.06 -29.35
C ALA A 322 -7.19 -1.15 -30.29
N GLU A 323 -7.19 -2.38 -29.76
CA GLU A 323 -7.05 -3.60 -30.57
C GLU A 323 -8.20 -3.78 -31.57
N VAL A 324 -9.44 -3.46 -31.16
CA VAL A 324 -10.61 -3.49 -32.05
C VAL A 324 -10.52 -2.41 -33.11
N HIS A 325 -10.07 -1.20 -32.76
CA HIS A 325 -9.83 -0.13 -33.75
C HIS A 325 -8.80 -0.52 -34.80
N ASP A 326 -7.71 -1.16 -34.38
CA ASP A 326 -6.60 -1.55 -35.24
C ASP A 326 -6.89 -2.82 -36.06
N GLY A 327 -8.02 -3.49 -35.81
CA GLY A 327 -8.40 -4.74 -36.45
C GLY A 327 -7.60 -5.96 -35.97
N VAL A 328 -6.92 -5.85 -34.83
CA VAL A 328 -6.20 -6.95 -34.17
C VAL A 328 -7.17 -7.89 -33.44
N ALA A 329 -8.22 -7.32 -32.85
CA ALA A 329 -9.28 -8.05 -32.16
C ALA A 329 -10.64 -7.84 -32.85
N PRO A 330 -11.54 -8.83 -32.82
CA PRO A 330 -12.88 -8.69 -33.36
C PRO A 330 -13.74 -7.79 -32.46
N HIS A 331 -14.80 -7.18 -33.01
CA HIS A 331 -15.62 -6.20 -32.28
C HIS A 331 -16.23 -6.77 -30.98
N GLU A 332 -16.53 -8.06 -30.96
CA GLU A 332 -17.06 -8.79 -29.82
C GLU A 332 -16.13 -8.74 -28.59
N SER A 333 -14.84 -8.44 -28.77
CA SER A 333 -13.90 -8.23 -27.65
C SER A 333 -14.27 -7.02 -26.78
N LEU A 334 -15.06 -6.06 -27.27
CA LEU A 334 -15.58 -4.96 -26.45
C LEU A 334 -16.56 -5.43 -25.36
N SER A 335 -17.12 -6.65 -25.47
CA SER A 335 -17.99 -7.22 -24.43
C SER A 335 -17.31 -7.41 -23.07
N ALA A 336 -15.98 -7.35 -23.01
CA ALA A 336 -15.21 -7.36 -21.76
C ALA A 336 -15.19 -6.00 -21.04
N VAL A 337 -15.44 -4.89 -21.75
CA VAL A 337 -15.34 -3.53 -21.21
C VAL A 337 -16.33 -3.28 -20.06
N PRO A 338 -17.61 -3.69 -20.11
CA PRO A 338 -18.52 -3.51 -18.98
C PRO A 338 -18.03 -4.15 -17.68
N LEU A 339 -17.43 -5.35 -17.76
CA LEU A 339 -16.88 -6.03 -16.59
C LEU A 339 -15.66 -5.30 -16.01
N LEU A 340 -14.81 -4.74 -16.87
CA LEU A 340 -13.68 -3.90 -16.45
C LEU A 340 -14.19 -2.60 -15.79
N CYS A 341 -15.25 -1.98 -16.33
CA CYS A 341 -15.90 -0.83 -15.70
C CYS A 341 -16.46 -1.19 -14.31
N ASP A 342 -17.09 -2.36 -14.14
CA ASP A 342 -17.56 -2.84 -12.84
C ASP A 342 -16.40 -3.00 -11.84
N ALA A 343 -15.27 -3.54 -12.29
CA ALA A 343 -14.08 -3.71 -11.47
C ALA A 343 -13.48 -2.35 -11.04
N VAL A 344 -13.40 -1.37 -11.95
CA VAL A 344 -13.00 0.00 -11.62
C VAL A 344 -13.99 0.64 -10.64
N GLU A 345 -15.29 0.48 -10.86
CA GLU A 345 -16.32 1.03 -9.98
C GLU A 345 -16.23 0.48 -8.55
N ALA A 346 -15.95 -0.82 -8.40
CA ALA A 346 -15.70 -1.44 -7.10
C ALA A 346 -14.49 -0.80 -6.39
N CYS A 347 -13.38 -0.59 -7.11
CA CYS A 347 -12.20 0.09 -6.56
C CYS A 347 -12.54 1.52 -6.12
N VAL A 348 -13.37 2.23 -6.88
CA VAL A 348 -13.76 3.63 -6.58
C VAL A 348 -14.67 3.73 -5.35
N VAL A 349 -15.52 2.74 -5.11
CA VAL A 349 -16.30 2.65 -3.88
C VAL A 349 -15.37 2.49 -2.67
N GLU A 350 -14.40 1.59 -2.76
CA GLU A 350 -13.40 1.36 -1.70
C GLU A 350 -12.53 2.60 -1.47
N MET A 351 -12.02 3.23 -2.54
CA MET A 351 -11.25 4.48 -2.46
C MET A 351 -12.05 5.59 -1.76
N SER A 352 -13.34 5.72 -2.04
CA SER A 352 -14.17 6.74 -1.39
C SER A 352 -14.29 6.56 0.11
N GLN A 353 -14.32 5.31 0.60
CA GLN A 353 -14.32 5.04 2.04
C GLN A 353 -12.93 5.32 2.65
N GLN A 354 -11.87 4.92 1.95
CA GLN A 354 -10.50 5.11 2.41
C GLN A 354 -10.09 6.59 2.46
N VAL A 355 -10.54 7.44 1.52
CA VAL A 355 -10.28 8.89 1.58
C VAL A 355 -10.91 9.50 2.82
N GLN A 356 -12.11 9.06 3.20
CA GLN A 356 -12.74 9.51 4.44
C GLN A 356 -11.92 9.08 5.67
N GLN A 357 -11.38 7.86 5.66
CA GLN A 357 -10.54 7.37 6.74
C GLN A 357 -9.20 8.13 6.83
N VAL A 358 -8.48 8.29 5.71
CA VAL A 358 -7.23 9.07 5.66
C VAL A 358 -7.45 10.51 6.13
N ASN A 359 -8.56 11.14 5.75
CA ASN A 359 -8.88 12.47 6.25
C ASN A 359 -9.13 12.48 7.76
N ALA A 360 -9.85 11.49 8.30
CA ALA A 360 -10.08 11.37 9.75
C ALA A 360 -8.77 11.14 10.52
N ASP A 361 -7.88 10.31 9.99
CA ASP A 361 -6.56 10.05 10.59
C ASP A 361 -5.68 11.30 10.58
N LEU A 362 -5.70 12.08 9.48
CA LEU A 362 -5.01 13.38 9.41
C LEU A 362 -5.58 14.39 10.42
N GLU A 363 -6.89 14.40 10.64
CA GLU A 363 -7.53 15.23 11.68
C GLU A 363 -7.12 14.79 13.08
N GLU A 364 -7.09 13.49 13.36
CA GLU A 364 -6.66 12.94 14.64
C GLU A 364 -5.20 13.31 14.94
N VAL A 365 -4.30 13.09 13.98
CA VAL A 365 -2.89 13.49 14.06
C VAL A 365 -2.75 14.98 14.36
N ALA A 366 -3.46 15.83 13.62
CA ALA A 366 -3.40 17.28 13.82
C ALA A 366 -3.93 17.70 15.19
N GLY A 367 -4.98 17.04 15.68
CA GLY A 367 -5.53 17.22 17.02
C GLY A 367 -4.51 16.89 18.11
N VAL A 368 -3.92 15.69 18.07
CA VAL A 368 -2.92 15.24 19.05
C VAL A 368 -1.71 16.17 19.08
N VAL A 369 -1.20 16.59 17.91
CA VAL A 369 -0.11 17.56 17.83
C VAL A 369 -0.49 18.90 18.49
N THR A 370 -1.71 19.38 18.24
CA THR A 370 -2.18 20.65 18.77
C THR A 370 -2.27 20.61 20.30
N GLU A 371 -2.83 19.53 20.86
CA GLU A 371 -2.92 19.31 22.30
C GLU A 371 -1.53 19.23 22.96
N ALA A 372 -0.65 18.39 22.42
CA ALA A 372 0.72 18.24 22.91
C ALA A 372 1.49 19.57 22.90
N ALA A 373 1.36 20.35 21.83
CA ALA A 373 2.01 21.64 21.72
C ALA A 373 1.47 22.68 22.72
N GLY A 374 0.18 22.64 23.04
CA GLY A 374 -0.42 23.46 24.11
C GLY A 374 0.16 23.13 25.48
N LEU A 375 0.26 21.84 25.83
CA LEU A 375 0.84 21.36 27.09
C LEU A 375 2.33 21.74 27.22
N LEU A 376 3.06 21.62 26.10
CA LEU A 376 4.45 22.06 25.97
C LEU A 376 4.59 23.58 26.22
N GLU A 377 3.66 24.40 25.72
CA GLU A 377 3.67 25.83 26.00
C GLU A 377 3.40 26.14 27.48
N ASP A 378 2.47 25.43 28.12
CA ASP A 378 2.19 25.59 29.55
C ASP A 378 3.39 25.18 30.40
N PHE A 379 4.05 24.07 30.05
CA PHE A 379 5.31 23.65 30.67
C PHE A 379 6.38 24.75 30.57
N ARG A 380 6.55 25.35 29.37
CA ARG A 380 7.47 26.48 29.16
C ARG A 380 7.20 27.64 30.12
N ARG A 381 5.92 27.97 30.35
CA ARG A 381 5.53 29.04 31.29
C ARG A 381 5.94 28.69 32.72
N PHE A 382 5.69 27.46 33.18
CA PHE A 382 6.09 27.03 34.52
C PHE A 382 7.60 27.06 34.74
N ILE A 383 8.37 26.57 33.77
CA ILE A 383 9.83 26.63 33.81
C ILE A 383 10.34 28.07 33.85
N GLY A 384 9.75 28.97 33.07
CA GLY A 384 10.08 30.40 33.11
C GLY A 384 9.85 31.00 34.50
N GLN A 385 8.74 30.64 35.15
CA GLN A 385 8.43 31.05 36.53
C GLN A 385 9.43 30.47 37.52
N TRP A 386 9.77 29.19 37.40
CA TRP A 386 10.76 28.53 38.24
C TRP A 386 12.13 29.22 38.13
N ARG A 387 12.62 29.49 36.91
CA ARG A 387 13.87 30.21 36.66
C ARG A 387 13.88 31.59 37.30
N HIS A 388 12.78 32.34 37.17
CA HIS A 388 12.66 33.65 37.79
C HIS A 388 12.73 33.57 39.33
N LEU A 389 12.10 32.57 39.93
CA LEU A 389 12.16 32.33 41.38
C LEU A 389 13.55 31.90 41.85
N VAL A 390 14.25 31.06 41.08
CA VAL A 390 15.63 30.67 41.38
C VAL A 390 16.53 31.90 41.38
N PHE A 391 16.43 32.74 40.35
CA PHE A 391 17.20 33.97 40.26
C PHE A 391 16.93 34.92 41.44
N ARG A 392 15.69 34.96 41.94
CA ARG A 392 15.28 35.86 43.04
C ARG A 392 15.67 35.33 44.43
N HIS A 393 15.64 34.02 44.64
CA HIS A 393 15.68 33.43 45.98
C HIS A 393 16.83 32.45 46.24
N ALA A 394 17.46 31.90 45.20
CA ALA A 394 18.44 30.82 45.33
C ALA A 394 19.53 30.85 44.24
N ARG A 395 19.86 32.05 43.73
CA ARG A 395 20.76 32.23 42.58
C ARG A 395 22.17 31.68 42.82
N VAL A 396 22.69 31.86 44.05
CA VAL A 396 24.04 31.40 44.40
C VAL A 396 24.03 29.90 44.68
N GLU A 397 22.96 29.42 45.32
CA GLU A 397 22.82 28.02 45.73
C GLU A 397 22.54 27.06 44.57
N LEU A 398 21.83 27.52 43.52
CA LEU A 398 21.35 26.66 42.42
C LEU A 398 21.96 26.98 41.03
N GLY A 399 22.94 27.88 40.96
CA GLY A 399 23.45 28.40 39.68
C GLY A 399 24.01 27.33 38.73
N GLU A 400 24.72 26.32 39.26
CA GLU A 400 25.28 25.22 38.46
C GLU A 400 24.21 24.23 38.00
N GLN A 401 23.14 24.04 38.79
CA GLN A 401 22.05 23.12 38.53
C GLN A 401 21.05 23.63 37.48
N VAL A 402 20.99 24.95 37.25
CA VAL A 402 20.11 25.58 36.26
C VAL A 402 20.64 25.47 34.84
N ARG A 403 21.96 25.39 34.67
CA ARG A 403 22.59 25.46 33.34
C ARG A 403 22.24 24.27 32.41
N PRO A 404 22.26 23.00 32.87
CA PRO A 404 21.83 21.87 32.03
C PRO A 404 20.36 21.96 31.64
N VAL A 405 19.52 22.46 32.54
CA VAL A 405 18.10 22.69 32.31
C VAL A 405 17.91 23.70 31.17
N ASP A 406 18.64 24.83 31.20
CA ASP A 406 18.58 25.87 30.17
C ASP A 406 18.99 25.39 28.77
N GLU A 407 20.08 24.63 28.66
CA GLU A 407 20.60 24.09 27.39
C GLU A 407 19.58 23.13 26.73
N GLN A 408 18.91 22.31 27.56
CA GLN A 408 17.94 21.32 27.11
C GLN A 408 16.62 21.96 26.64
N ILE A 409 16.21 23.06 27.28
CA ILE A 409 14.95 23.76 26.98
C ILE A 409 15.04 24.53 25.66
N SER A 410 16.15 25.19 25.37
CA SER A 410 16.29 25.98 24.13
C SER A 410 16.19 25.13 22.86
N ALA A 411 16.67 23.88 22.89
CA ALA A 411 16.59 22.99 21.75
C ALA A 411 15.15 22.50 21.51
N SER A 412 14.37 22.22 22.56
CA SER A 412 13.04 21.59 22.45
C SER A 412 11.97 22.44 21.79
N TRP A 413 12.06 23.77 21.92
CA TRP A 413 11.00 24.66 21.43
C TRP A 413 10.98 24.84 19.92
N ARG A 414 12.13 24.74 19.26
CA ARG A 414 12.20 24.84 17.80
C ARG A 414 11.42 23.70 17.14
N TYR A 415 11.51 22.50 17.70
CA TYR A 415 10.83 21.32 17.17
C TYR A 415 9.34 21.31 17.45
N ALA A 416 8.91 21.83 18.61
CA ALA A 416 7.48 22.01 18.91
C ALA A 416 6.79 22.94 17.89
N GLU A 417 7.46 24.04 17.51
CA GLU A 417 6.96 24.96 16.48
C GLU A 417 6.91 24.29 15.10
N GLN A 418 7.93 23.51 14.73
CA GLN A 418 7.93 22.74 13.49
C GLN A 418 6.78 21.72 13.44
N LEU A 419 6.55 20.98 14.51
CA LEU A 419 5.46 20.00 14.58
C LEU A 419 4.08 20.65 14.40
N GLN A 420 3.85 21.82 15.02
CA GLN A 420 2.60 22.58 14.82
C GLN A 420 2.40 23.03 13.37
N GLN A 421 3.45 23.50 12.71
CA GLN A 421 3.37 23.91 11.30
C GLN A 421 3.02 22.72 10.38
N LEU A 422 3.56 21.54 10.68
CA LEU A 422 3.25 20.32 9.94
C LEU A 422 1.81 19.85 10.16
N ALA A 423 1.31 19.90 11.40
CA ALA A 423 -0.09 19.59 11.69
C ALA A 423 -1.06 20.55 10.97
N GLN A 424 -0.73 21.85 10.91
CA GLN A 424 -1.56 22.81 10.19
C GLN A 424 -1.56 22.53 8.67
N ARG A 425 -0.42 22.12 8.10
CA ARG A 425 -0.34 21.65 6.70
C ARG A 425 -1.19 20.40 6.49
N ALA A 426 -1.18 19.45 7.44
CA ALA A 426 -2.01 18.24 7.38
C ALA A 426 -3.50 18.56 7.34
N SER A 427 -3.98 19.41 8.24
CA SER A 427 -5.38 19.85 8.24
C SER A 427 -5.77 20.59 6.96
N GLY A 428 -4.84 21.35 6.38
CA GLY A 428 -5.07 22.07 5.11
C GLY A 428 -5.05 21.17 3.87
N ALA A 429 -4.49 19.95 3.98
CA ALA A 429 -4.37 19.01 2.87
C ALA A 429 -5.64 18.15 2.70
N ILE A 430 -6.52 18.10 3.71
CA ILE A 430 -7.79 17.37 3.72
C ILE A 430 -8.69 17.78 2.55
N VAL A 431 -9.26 16.79 1.87
CA VAL A 431 -10.14 17.02 0.71
C VAL A 431 -11.26 15.99 0.55
N ALA A 432 -12.29 16.42 -0.16
CA ALA A 432 -13.29 15.49 -0.67
C ALA A 432 -12.79 14.79 -1.94
N PHE A 433 -12.95 13.48 -1.99
CA PHE A 433 -12.98 12.72 -3.25
C PHE A 433 -14.42 12.63 -3.73
N ASP A 434 -14.68 13.05 -4.96
CA ASP A 434 -15.99 12.93 -5.60
C ASP A 434 -16.03 11.70 -6.53
N PRO A 435 -16.60 10.57 -6.09
CA PRO A 435 -16.71 9.38 -6.94
C PRO A 435 -17.70 9.58 -8.10
N ALA A 436 -18.55 10.60 -8.09
CA ALA A 436 -19.59 10.79 -9.10
C ALA A 436 -19.01 11.11 -10.48
N ALA A 437 -17.96 11.92 -10.55
CA ALA A 437 -17.28 12.27 -11.79
C ALA A 437 -16.73 11.01 -12.48
N LEU A 438 -16.06 10.14 -11.73
CA LEU A 438 -15.50 8.90 -12.24
C LEU A 438 -16.61 7.94 -12.70
N ARG A 439 -17.66 7.75 -11.89
CA ARG A 439 -18.81 6.92 -12.27
C ARG A 439 -19.48 7.39 -13.56
N SER A 440 -19.60 8.70 -13.78
CA SER A 440 -20.17 9.25 -15.02
C SER A 440 -19.37 8.83 -16.26
N HIS A 441 -18.05 8.78 -16.16
CA HIS A 441 -17.19 8.31 -17.26
C HIS A 441 -17.36 6.80 -17.48
N LEU A 442 -17.41 5.99 -16.42
CA LEU A 442 -17.63 4.54 -16.53
C LEU A 442 -18.97 4.21 -17.20
N VAL A 443 -20.04 4.94 -16.88
CA VAL A 443 -21.35 4.77 -17.55
C VAL A 443 -21.23 5.03 -19.05
N THR A 444 -20.45 6.03 -19.46
CA THR A 444 -20.23 6.34 -20.88
C THR A 444 -19.39 5.29 -21.59
N MET A 445 -18.52 4.58 -20.85
CA MET A 445 -17.68 3.49 -21.38
C MET A 445 -18.41 2.16 -21.51
N ARG A 446 -19.56 1.98 -20.84
CA ARG A 446 -20.37 0.75 -20.94
C ARG A 446 -21.07 0.72 -22.29
N VAL A 447 -20.35 0.21 -23.28
CA VAL A 447 -20.88 -0.09 -24.61
C VAL A 447 -21.85 -1.29 -24.49
N GLU A 448 -23.01 -1.21 -25.16
CA GLU A 448 -24.05 -2.27 -25.15
C GLU A 448 -23.76 -3.41 -26.13
#